data_AF-A0A7X8AR63-F1
#
_entry.id   AF-A0A7X8AR63-F1
#
_cell.length_a   1.000
_cell.length_b   1.000
_cell.length_c   1.000
_cell.angle_alpha   90.00
_cell.angle_beta   90.00
_cell.angle_gamma   90.00
#
_symmetry.space_group_name_H-M   'P 1'
#
loop_
_entity.id
_entity.type
_entity.pdbx_description
1 polymer ?
#
loop_
_entity_poly.entity_id
_entity_poly.type
_entity_poly.pdbx_seq_one_letter_code
_entity_poly.pdbx_strand_id
1 'polypeptide(L)'
;KPDIDKEKPDIDKEKPDIALKRMSLTVKTKANIMRLNDSIKNDIFGRKEIMHILGLSASRSSELIKQMLDCDIIVAVKGQGKGKYIFK
;
A
#
# COMPACT_ATOMS: atom_id res chain seq x y z
N LYS A 1 -16.01 2.88 19.18
CA LYS A 1 -16.46 2.97 17.77
C LYS A 1 -15.49 3.91 17.08
N PRO A 2 -14.48 3.43 16.34
CA PRO A 2 -13.53 4.35 15.72
C PRO A 2 -14.16 4.93 14.46
N ASP A 3 -14.32 6.23 14.51
CA ASP A 3 -14.72 7.14 13.45
C ASP A 3 -13.74 6.99 12.27
N ILE A 4 -14.23 6.59 11.11
CA ILE A 4 -13.43 6.47 9.88
C ILE A 4 -13.77 7.70 9.06
N ASP A 5 -13.03 8.76 9.35
CA ASP A 5 -12.95 9.93 8.51
C ASP A 5 -12.45 9.49 7.13
N LYS A 6 -13.34 9.64 6.15
CA LYS A 6 -13.12 9.25 4.76
C LYS A 6 -12.35 10.38 4.09
N GLU A 7 -11.07 10.50 4.37
CA GLU A 7 -10.20 11.32 3.54
C GLU A 7 -10.09 10.64 2.17
N LYS A 8 -10.75 11.22 1.18
CA LYS A 8 -10.68 10.81 -0.23
C LYS A 8 -9.33 11.27 -0.77
N PRO A 9 -8.43 10.37 -1.16
CA PRO A 9 -7.35 10.77 -2.05
C PRO A 9 -7.99 11.00 -3.44
N ASP A 10 -7.96 12.25 -3.87
CA ASP A 10 -8.17 12.67 -5.26
C ASP A 10 -7.06 12.01 -6.09
N ILE A 11 -7.42 11.14 -7.03
CA ILE A 11 -6.46 10.37 -7.82
C ILE A 11 -6.72 10.70 -9.28
N ASP A 12 -5.86 11.57 -9.78
CA ASP A 12 -5.69 11.86 -11.19
C ASP A 12 -5.17 10.62 -11.94
N LYS A 13 -5.67 10.44 -13.15
CA LYS A 13 -5.57 9.21 -13.95
C LYS A 13 -4.23 9.15 -14.64
N GLU A 14 -3.27 8.39 -14.10
CA GLU A 14 -2.17 7.90 -14.91
C GLU A 14 -1.95 6.39 -14.74
N LYS A 15 -1.65 5.76 -15.86
CA LYS A 15 -1.89 4.34 -16.17
C LYS A 15 -1.09 3.40 -15.26
N PRO A 16 -1.68 2.32 -14.72
CA PRO A 16 -0.88 1.34 -14.00
C PRO A 16 -0.15 0.40 -14.97
N ASP A 17 1.14 0.21 -14.69
CA ASP A 17 2.02 -0.82 -15.22
C ASP A 17 1.34 -2.19 -15.32
N ILE A 18 1.65 -2.91 -16.38
CA ILE A 18 0.97 -4.13 -16.85
C ILE A 18 0.85 -5.22 -15.75
N ALA A 19 1.79 -5.27 -14.79
CA ALA A 19 1.77 -6.17 -13.64
C ALA A 19 0.58 -5.89 -12.70
N LEU A 20 0.37 -4.62 -12.36
CA LEU A 20 -0.74 -4.20 -11.51
C LEU A 20 -2.07 -4.34 -12.26
N LYS A 21 -2.08 -4.21 -13.59
CA LYS A 21 -3.26 -4.40 -14.44
C LYS A 21 -3.81 -5.83 -14.41
N ARG A 22 -2.96 -6.86 -14.28
CA ARG A 22 -3.36 -8.27 -14.17
C ARG A 22 -3.85 -8.68 -12.79
N MET A 23 -3.59 -7.88 -11.76
CA MET A 23 -4.05 -8.15 -10.41
C MET A 23 -5.50 -7.72 -10.24
N SER A 24 -6.29 -8.55 -9.56
CA SER A 24 -7.69 -8.33 -9.17
C SER A 24 -7.83 -7.28 -8.06
N LEU A 25 -7.09 -6.17 -8.18
CA LEU A 25 -7.14 -5.02 -7.29
C LEU A 25 -8.04 -3.94 -7.87
N THR A 26 -8.74 -3.23 -6.99
CA THR A 26 -9.54 -2.07 -7.41
C THR A 26 -8.62 -0.94 -7.89
N VAL A 27 -9.09 -0.09 -8.81
CA VAL A 27 -8.35 1.10 -9.27
C VAL A 27 -7.87 1.96 -8.09
N LYS A 28 -8.68 2.05 -7.03
CA LYS A 28 -8.33 2.76 -5.79
C LYS A 28 -7.14 2.12 -5.05
N THR A 29 -7.14 0.80 -4.93
CA THR A 29 -6.00 0.06 -4.33
C THR A 29 -4.72 0.30 -5.14
N LYS A 30 -4.82 0.25 -6.47
CA LYS A 30 -3.67 0.45 -7.38
C LYS A 30 -3.03 1.82 -7.18
N ALA A 31 -3.85 2.87 -7.15
CA ALA A 31 -3.38 4.23 -6.91
C ALA A 31 -2.72 4.42 -5.53
N ASN A 32 -3.32 3.84 -4.48
CA ASN A 32 -2.75 3.85 -3.14
C ASN A 32 -1.36 3.20 -3.11
N ILE A 33 -1.19 2.07 -3.80
CA ILE A 33 0.10 1.38 -3.92
C ILE A 33 1.14 2.26 -4.62
N MET A 34 0.76 2.90 -5.73
CA MET A 34 1.66 3.78 -6.50
C MET A 34 2.11 4.98 -5.67
N ARG A 35 1.18 5.66 -4.99
CA ARG A 35 1.49 6.81 -4.13
C ARG A 35 2.38 6.42 -2.94
N LEU A 36 2.14 5.25 -2.37
CA LEU A 36 2.97 4.70 -1.30
C LEU A 36 4.39 4.39 -1.79
N ASN A 37 4.51 3.76 -2.97
CA ASN A 37 5.80 3.44 -3.58
C ASN A 37 6.60 4.71 -3.93
N ASP A 38 5.94 5.72 -4.49
CA ASP A 38 6.57 7.01 -4.81
C ASP A 38 7.07 7.74 -3.55
N SER A 39 6.32 7.65 -2.46
CA SER A 39 6.69 8.26 -1.18
C SER A 39 7.85 7.54 -0.48
N ILE A 40 7.88 6.21 -0.53
CA ILE A 40 8.89 5.39 0.16
C ILE A 40 10.16 5.17 -0.66
N LYS A 41 10.09 5.25 -2.00
CA LYS A 41 11.24 5.13 -2.91
C LYS A 41 12.12 3.88 -2.66
N ASN A 42 11.49 2.70 -2.51
CA ASN A 42 12.13 1.41 -2.19
C ASN A 42 12.77 1.29 -0.80
N ASP A 43 12.42 2.13 0.16
CA ASP A 43 12.79 1.92 1.56
C ASP A 43 11.92 0.85 2.25
N ILE A 44 12.33 0.43 3.45
CA ILE A 44 11.63 -0.58 4.24
C ILE A 44 10.52 0.10 5.02
N PHE A 45 9.28 -0.30 4.74
CA PHE A 45 8.10 0.27 5.37
C PHE A 45 7.34 -0.76 6.20
N GLY A 46 6.43 -0.26 7.02
CA GLY A 46 5.52 -1.08 7.80
C GLY A 46 4.17 -0.42 7.90
N ARG A 47 3.29 -1.00 8.71
CA ARG A 47 1.92 -0.49 8.89
C ARG A 47 1.85 1.00 9.25
N LYS A 48 2.79 1.51 10.06
CA LYS A 48 2.82 2.92 10.47
C LYS A 48 3.05 3.86 9.28
N GLU A 49 4.02 3.54 8.43
CA GLU A 49 4.33 4.35 7.25
C GLU A 49 3.15 4.39 6.28
N ILE A 50 2.49 3.25 6.07
CA ILE A 50 1.28 3.17 5.22
C ILE A 50 0.18 4.08 5.76
N MET A 51 -0.05 4.05 7.08
CA MET A 51 -1.03 4.92 7.72
C MET A 51 -0.65 6.40 7.60
N HIS A 52 0.63 6.74 7.74
CA HIS A 52 1.12 8.11 7.66
C HIS A 52 1.06 8.68 6.24
N ILE A 53 1.49 7.90 5.24
CA ILE A 53 1.57 8.33 3.84
C ILE A 53 0.20 8.34 3.17
N LEU A 54 -0.61 7.31 3.43
CA LEU A 54 -1.92 7.15 2.77
C LEU A 54 -3.10 7.62 3.63
N GLY A 55 -2.87 8.02 4.88
CA GLY A 55 -3.94 8.39 5.81
C GLY A 55 -4.92 7.25 6.11
N LEU A 56 -4.53 6.00 5.86
CA LEU A 56 -5.46 4.87 5.97
C LEU A 56 -5.66 4.43 7.41
N SER A 57 -6.86 3.89 7.69
CA SER A 57 -7.12 3.24 8.95
C SER A 57 -6.21 2.02 9.15
N ALA A 58 -6.04 1.65 10.41
CA ALA A 58 -5.19 0.54 10.81
C ALA A 58 -5.64 -0.80 10.19
N SER A 59 -6.95 -0.97 9.95
CA SER A 59 -7.53 -2.15 9.30
C SER A 59 -7.30 -2.13 7.78
N ARG A 60 -7.52 -0.98 7.13
CA ARG A 60 -7.29 -0.81 5.68
C ARG A 60 -5.83 -0.96 5.31
N SER A 61 -4.92 -0.49 6.15
CA SER A 61 -3.48 -0.67 5.95
C SER A 61 -3.09 -2.15 5.99
N SER A 62 -3.64 -2.92 6.92
CA SER A 62 -3.39 -4.38 6.98
C SER A 62 -3.96 -5.11 5.76
N GLU A 63 -5.15 -4.71 5.28
CA GLU A 63 -5.75 -5.25 4.06
C GLU A 63 -4.89 -4.94 2.82
N LEU A 64 -4.39 -3.70 2.69
CA LEU A 64 -3.51 -3.28 1.60
C LEU A 64 -2.21 -4.11 1.59
N ILE A 65 -1.57 -4.30 2.75
CA ILE A 65 -0.38 -5.16 2.88
C ILE A 65 -0.69 -6.57 2.41
N LYS A 66 -1.82 -7.16 2.83
CA LYS A 66 -2.22 -8.51 2.43
C LYS A 66 -2.43 -8.60 0.92
N GLN A 67 -3.10 -7.63 0.31
CA GLN A 67 -3.30 -7.57 -1.13
C GLN A 67 -1.97 -7.46 -1.88
N MET A 68 -1.04 -6.63 -1.40
CA MET A 68 0.28 -6.48 -1.99
C MET A 68 1.13 -7.76 -1.88
N LEU A 69 1.05 -8.47 -0.74
CA LEU A 69 1.72 -9.77 -0.55
C LEU A 69 1.15 -10.84 -1.46
N ASP A 70 -0.18 -10.94 -1.57
CA ASP A 70 -0.87 -11.90 -2.44
C ASP A 70 -0.50 -11.69 -3.92
N CYS A 71 -0.29 -10.42 -4.27
CA CYS A 71 0.12 -9.99 -5.59
C CYS A 71 1.65 -10.03 -5.81
N ASP A 72 2.46 -10.47 -4.83
CA ASP A 72 3.93 -10.49 -4.89
C ASP A 72 4.56 -9.10 -5.21
N ILE A 73 3.86 -8.01 -4.86
CA ILE A 73 4.34 -6.63 -5.04
C ILE A 73 5.35 -6.25 -3.95
N ILE A 74 5.19 -6.84 -2.76
CA ILE A 74 6.01 -6.54 -1.58
C ILE A 74 6.51 -7.85 -0.98
N VAL A 75 7.67 -7.79 -0.32
CA VAL A 75 8.24 -8.93 0.39
C VAL A 75 8.53 -8.57 1.83
N ALA A 76 8.29 -9.52 2.74
CA ALA A 76 8.63 -9.35 4.15
C ALA A 76 10.15 -9.36 4.35
N VAL A 77 10.69 -8.32 4.99
CA VAL A 77 12.13 -8.21 5.25
C VAL A 77 12.47 -8.95 6.55
N LYS A 78 13.29 -9.99 6.46
CA LYS A 78 13.81 -10.70 7.63
C LYS A 78 14.99 -9.91 8.22
N GLY A 79 15.03 -9.74 9.55
CA GLY A 79 16.12 -9.07 10.27
C GLY A 79 15.87 -7.62 10.70
N GLN A 80 14.78 -6.98 10.25
CA GLN A 80 14.43 -5.58 10.59
C GLN A 80 13.25 -5.47 11.57
N GLY A 81 12.83 -6.59 12.17
CA GLY A 81 11.67 -6.68 13.06
C GLY A 81 10.39 -7.16 12.35
N LYS A 82 9.42 -7.60 13.15
CA LYS A 82 8.14 -8.14 12.63
C LYS A 82 7.34 -7.03 11.94
N GLY A 83 6.73 -7.34 10.79
CA GLY A 83 5.84 -6.43 10.07
C GLY A 83 6.54 -5.34 9.26
N LYS A 84 7.77 -5.62 8.81
CA LYS A 84 8.53 -4.80 7.85
C LYS A 84 8.48 -5.42 6.46
N TYR A 85 8.25 -4.57 5.47
CA TYR A 85 8.06 -4.93 4.07
C TYR A 85 8.87 -3.98 3.19
N ILE A 86 9.27 -4.47 2.02
CA ILE A 86 9.92 -3.68 0.98
C ILE A 86 9.22 -3.97 -0.34
N PHE A 87 9.15 -2.97 -1.22
CA PHE A 87 8.67 -3.14 -2.59
C PHE A 87 9.67 -4.00 -3.37
N LYS A 88 9.16 -4.85 -4.26
CA LYS A 88 9.95 -5.71 -5.14
C LYS A 88 10.10 -5.08 -6.52
#